data_AF-A0A813I1P9-F1
#
_entry.id   AF-A0A813I1P9-F1
#
_cell.length_a   1.000
_cell.length_b   1.000
_cell.length_c   1.000
_cell.angle_alpha   90.00
_cell.angle_beta   90.00
_cell.angle_gamma   90.00
#
_symmetry.space_group_name_H-M   'P 1'
#
loop_
_entity.id
_entity.type
_entity.pdbx_description
1 polymer ?
#
loop_
_entity_poly.entity_id
_entity_poly.type
_entity_poly.pdbx_seq_one_letter_code
_entity_poly.pdbx_strand_id
1 'polypeptide(L)'
;MSKQIMDSGSKGNYDGAIVVQGKSSHSDPLKNGRVESWGDNASGGGSSESSEGKRERIAKDNLQMCGNMFTYLLFLIIFTATMLASQSLSTSRLADHLRGKVNPASFPISTITDVNMLYRYLEEVLVPSLYENNTDTQMALEQSAALHPIDASNRMLGTVRLRQARVSIQEDCQVTPLFSQYKVACYPGFTESTQSMDPYGPELRFKYSDDSLGGAYTGQFNTYGPNGFMLLLGQNVTASIEQIRKLKVDGFMDAATRAVFAEFNIMNLNTGAYAVVKVVVEFSASGAVAQQVDIGTMTHRALKPGGLGSTSDWIAFSLMCLVMLFVLNFVIEEIQEFYEGWRTYFNDAWNILDWINNILLLTGFTMRLLLFSK
;
A
#
# COMPACT_ATOMS: atom_id res chain seq x y z
N MET A 1 -23.93 -23.16 9.45
CA MET A 1 -24.73 -23.86 10.48
C MET A 1 -24.21 -23.39 11.84
N SER A 2 -25.11 -22.77 12.61
CA SER A 2 -25.08 -22.46 14.06
C SER A 2 -23.96 -21.63 14.70
N LYS A 3 -24.36 -20.39 15.07
CA LYS A 3 -24.03 -19.70 16.33
C LYS A 3 -24.51 -20.54 17.53
N GLN A 4 -23.68 -20.62 18.58
CA GLN A 4 -24.03 -20.82 20.01
C GLN A 4 -22.82 -20.28 20.79
N ILE A 5 -22.89 -19.20 21.58
CA ILE A 5 -23.54 -19.04 22.90
C ILE A 5 -23.15 -20.15 23.87
N MET A 6 -22.25 -19.83 24.81
CA MET A 6 -22.41 -20.24 26.20
C MET A 6 -22.00 -19.11 27.13
N ASP A 7 -22.91 -18.91 28.07
CA ASP A 7 -22.94 -17.98 29.19
C ASP A 7 -22.78 -18.80 30.47
N SER A 8 -22.23 -18.18 31.52
CA SER A 8 -22.29 -18.47 32.97
C SER A 8 -20.99 -17.96 33.60
N GLY A 9 -20.97 -17.13 34.63
CA GLY A 9 -22.01 -16.61 35.51
C GLY A 9 -21.40 -16.49 36.91
N SER A 10 -21.43 -15.31 37.52
CA SER A 10 -21.43 -15.19 38.98
C SER A 10 -21.99 -13.84 39.42
N LYS A 11 -22.75 -13.91 40.51
CA LYS A 11 -23.75 -12.96 41.02
C LYS A 11 -23.15 -11.81 41.84
N GLY A 12 -23.86 -10.69 41.88
CA GLY A 12 -23.66 -9.61 42.84
C GLY A 12 -24.82 -8.62 42.83
N ASN A 13 -25.76 -8.85 43.74
CA ASN A 13 -27.05 -8.19 43.98
C ASN A 13 -26.92 -6.76 44.52
N TYR A 14 -27.73 -5.77 44.09
CA TYR A 14 -28.26 -4.67 44.92
C TYR A 14 -29.52 -4.04 44.30
N ASP A 15 -30.59 -4.04 45.09
CA ASP A 15 -31.93 -3.49 44.87
C ASP A 15 -31.99 -1.95 44.84
N GLY A 16 -33.03 -1.39 44.19
CA GLY A 16 -33.48 -0.02 44.45
C GLY A 16 -34.31 0.62 43.34
N ALA A 17 -35.64 0.46 43.40
CA ALA A 17 -36.63 1.10 42.54
C ALA A 17 -36.97 2.57 42.96
N ILE A 18 -37.88 3.21 42.19
CA ILE A 18 -38.73 4.42 42.41
C ILE A 18 -38.51 5.44 41.26
N VAL A 19 -39.42 5.71 40.30
CA VAL A 19 -40.81 6.25 40.28
C VAL A 19 -40.95 7.76 40.60
N VAL A 20 -41.11 8.54 39.51
CA VAL A 20 -42.10 9.61 39.21
C VAL A 20 -42.30 10.84 40.15
N GLN A 21 -42.41 12.00 39.47
CA GLN A 21 -43.14 13.26 39.76
C GLN A 21 -42.46 14.48 40.44
N GLY A 22 -42.33 15.54 39.63
CA GLY A 22 -42.81 16.93 39.81
C GLY A 22 -42.84 17.60 41.19
N LYS A 23 -42.32 18.84 41.24
CA LYS A 23 -43.04 20.02 41.78
C LYS A 23 -42.32 21.34 41.52
N SER A 24 -43.15 22.35 41.28
CA SER A 24 -42.88 23.78 41.29
C SER A 24 -42.84 24.36 42.72
N SER A 25 -42.17 25.52 42.88
CA SER A 25 -42.39 26.53 43.94
C SER A 25 -41.79 27.86 43.44
N HIS A 26 -42.53 28.90 43.04
CA HIS A 26 -43.42 29.82 43.77
C HIS A 26 -42.68 30.95 44.51
N SER A 27 -42.81 32.19 44.01
CA SER A 27 -43.21 33.40 44.78
C SER A 27 -43.14 34.68 43.93
N ASP A 28 -44.29 35.29 43.68
CA ASP A 28 -44.45 36.74 43.42
C ASP A 28 -44.55 37.48 44.79
N PRO A 29 -44.40 38.82 44.85
CA PRO A 29 -45.60 39.66 44.75
C PRO A 29 -45.42 41.03 44.04
N LEU A 30 -46.39 41.33 43.17
CA LEU A 30 -47.06 42.61 42.85
C LEU A 30 -46.48 43.96 43.37
N LYS A 31 -46.35 44.94 42.45
CA LYS A 31 -46.96 46.29 42.60
C LYS A 31 -46.92 47.15 41.31
N ASN A 32 -48.12 47.52 40.86
CA ASN A 32 -48.59 48.76 40.22
C ASN A 32 -47.63 49.68 39.42
N GLY A 33 -47.93 49.81 38.12
CA GLY A 33 -48.40 51.05 37.48
C GLY A 33 -47.54 52.31 37.52
N ARG A 34 -46.91 52.65 36.39
CA ARG A 34 -46.80 54.04 35.90
C ARG A 34 -46.58 54.06 34.38
N VAL A 35 -47.46 54.78 33.70
CA VAL A 35 -47.29 55.24 32.32
C VAL A 35 -46.25 56.35 32.34
N GLU A 36 -45.18 56.23 31.56
CA GLU A 36 -44.41 57.37 31.08
C GLU A 36 -44.03 57.13 29.63
N SER A 37 -44.53 58.02 28.79
CA SER A 37 -44.22 58.15 27.38
C SER A 37 -43.12 59.19 27.21
N TRP A 38 -42.18 58.95 26.28
CA TRP A 38 -41.59 59.88 25.30
C TRP A 38 -40.10 59.60 25.09
N GLY A 39 -39.69 59.60 23.82
CA GLY A 39 -38.30 59.75 23.44
C GLY A 39 -37.91 58.95 22.21
N ASP A 40 -38.48 59.30 21.05
CA ASP A 40 -37.78 59.07 19.79
C ASP A 40 -36.41 59.75 19.87
N ASN A 41 -35.35 59.00 19.59
CA ASN A 41 -34.17 59.55 18.93
C ASN A 41 -33.48 58.47 18.09
N ALA A 42 -33.75 58.56 16.79
CA ALA A 42 -33.09 57.80 15.75
C ALA A 42 -31.62 58.20 15.63
N SER A 43 -30.72 57.24 15.42
CA SER A 43 -29.68 57.27 14.37
C SER A 43 -28.70 56.09 14.52
N GLY A 44 -28.86 55.10 13.65
CA GLY A 44 -27.96 53.97 13.49
C GLY A 44 -28.49 53.09 12.37
N GLY A 45 -28.24 53.51 11.13
CA GLY A 45 -28.78 52.88 9.92
C GLY A 45 -28.34 51.44 9.75
N GLY A 46 -29.16 50.51 10.22
CA GLY A 46 -29.29 49.17 9.67
C GLY A 46 -30.59 49.13 8.89
N SER A 47 -30.53 49.10 7.56
CA SER A 47 -31.70 48.80 6.74
C SER A 47 -32.26 47.45 7.19
N SER A 48 -33.42 47.47 7.86
CA SER A 48 -34.15 46.24 8.22
C SER A 48 -34.53 45.54 6.93
N GLU A 49 -33.79 44.51 6.59
CA GLU A 49 -34.00 43.73 5.37
C GLU A 49 -35.44 43.18 5.39
N SER A 50 -36.19 43.41 4.29
CA SER A 50 -37.58 42.92 4.17
C SER A 50 -37.62 41.40 4.36
N SER A 51 -38.61 40.90 5.10
CA SER A 51 -38.85 39.47 5.33
C SER A 51 -38.89 38.66 4.02
N GLU A 52 -39.37 39.28 2.94
CA GLU A 52 -39.39 38.68 1.60
C GLU A 52 -37.99 38.60 0.98
N GLY A 53 -37.17 39.66 1.12
CA GLY A 53 -35.78 39.67 0.63
C GLY A 53 -34.90 38.65 1.36
N LYS A 54 -35.10 38.48 2.67
CA LYS A 54 -34.39 37.44 3.45
C LYS A 54 -34.76 36.03 3.00
N ARG A 55 -36.05 35.78 2.69
CA ARG A 55 -36.50 34.49 2.15
C ARG A 55 -35.91 34.21 0.76
N GLU A 56 -35.82 35.22 -0.09
CA GLU A 56 -35.26 35.08 -1.44
C GLU A 56 -33.75 34.79 -1.41
N ARG A 57 -32.98 35.44 -0.53
CA ARG A 57 -31.55 35.11 -0.33
C ARG A 57 -31.36 33.68 0.14
N ILE A 58 -32.07 33.27 1.20
CA ILE A 58 -31.99 31.90 1.73
C ILE A 58 -32.37 30.87 0.66
N ALA A 59 -33.37 31.17 -0.19
CA ALA A 59 -33.74 30.29 -1.29
C ALA A 59 -32.61 30.16 -2.35
N LYS A 60 -31.92 31.25 -2.68
CA LYS A 60 -30.77 31.24 -3.61
C LYS A 60 -29.57 30.50 -3.03
N ASP A 61 -29.22 30.77 -1.78
CA ASP A 61 -28.10 30.11 -1.09
C ASP A 61 -28.36 28.59 -0.97
N ASN A 62 -29.58 28.20 -0.58
CA ASN A 62 -29.97 26.78 -0.52
C ASN A 62 -29.91 26.11 -1.90
N LEU A 63 -30.32 26.81 -2.97
CA LEU A 63 -30.26 26.28 -4.32
C LEU A 63 -28.80 26.09 -4.79
N GLN A 64 -27.92 27.02 -4.46
CA GLN A 64 -26.49 26.91 -4.74
C GLN A 64 -25.86 25.73 -3.99
N MET A 65 -26.16 25.59 -2.69
CA MET A 65 -25.69 24.44 -1.89
C MET A 65 -26.19 23.11 -2.44
N CYS A 66 -27.46 23.03 -2.86
CA CYS A 66 -28.00 21.84 -3.53
C CYS A 66 -27.27 21.54 -4.85
N GLY A 67 -26.91 22.57 -5.61
CA GLY A 67 -26.11 22.44 -6.84
C GLY A 67 -24.71 21.89 -6.56
N ASN A 68 -24.02 22.43 -5.57
CA ASN A 68 -22.68 21.96 -5.16
C ASN A 68 -22.75 20.52 -4.62
N MET A 69 -23.78 20.18 -3.85
CA MET A 69 -23.98 18.82 -3.37
C MET A 69 -24.26 17.83 -4.51
N PHE A 70 -25.05 18.24 -5.51
CA PHE A 70 -25.32 17.43 -6.69
C PHE A 70 -24.07 17.20 -7.55
N THR A 71 -23.26 18.24 -7.78
CA THR A 71 -22.02 18.12 -8.56
C THR A 71 -21.00 17.22 -7.85
N TYR A 72 -20.88 17.32 -6.52
CA TYR A 72 -20.04 16.43 -5.73
C TYR A 72 -20.51 14.96 -5.79
N LEU A 73 -21.83 14.71 -5.67
CA LEU A 73 -22.39 13.36 -5.81
C LEU A 73 -22.14 12.78 -7.20
N LEU A 74 -22.31 13.58 -8.24
CA LEU A 74 -22.02 13.18 -9.62
C LEU A 74 -20.53 12.84 -9.78
N PHE A 75 -19.64 13.67 -9.24
CA PHE A 75 -18.21 13.40 -9.19
C PHE A 75 -17.92 12.06 -8.50
N LEU A 76 -18.49 11.80 -7.32
CA LEU A 76 -18.28 10.54 -6.60
C LEU A 76 -18.75 9.32 -7.41
N ILE A 77 -19.89 9.40 -8.09
CA ILE A 77 -20.40 8.32 -8.94
C ILE A 77 -19.45 8.07 -10.12
N ILE A 78 -19.00 9.13 -10.80
CA ILE A 78 -18.09 9.01 -11.93
C ILE A 78 -16.73 8.49 -11.48
N PHE A 79 -16.19 9.02 -10.37
CA PHE A 79 -14.92 8.59 -9.79
C PHE A 79 -14.96 7.11 -9.41
N THR A 80 -16.00 6.68 -8.69
CA THR A 80 -16.16 5.28 -8.28
C THR A 80 -16.33 4.35 -9.49
N ALA A 81 -17.14 4.72 -10.48
CA ALA A 81 -17.28 3.96 -11.73
C ALA A 81 -15.93 3.84 -12.46
N THR A 82 -15.16 4.92 -12.52
CA THR A 82 -13.83 4.95 -13.15
C THR A 82 -12.85 4.03 -12.41
N MET A 83 -12.82 4.09 -11.08
CA MET A 83 -11.94 3.23 -10.28
C MET A 83 -12.30 1.75 -10.43
N LEU A 84 -13.59 1.41 -10.40
CA LEU A 84 -14.06 0.04 -10.61
C LEU A 84 -13.74 -0.48 -12.02
N ALA A 85 -13.90 0.34 -13.06
CA ALA A 85 -13.52 -0.05 -14.42
C ALA A 85 -12.00 -0.30 -14.56
N SER A 86 -11.19 0.43 -13.79
CA SER A 86 -9.73 0.28 -13.77
C SER A 86 -9.24 -0.93 -12.97
N GLN A 87 -10.05 -1.49 -12.08
CA GLN A 87 -9.73 -2.75 -11.40
C GLN A 87 -9.90 -3.93 -12.37
N SER A 88 -9.02 -4.93 -12.25
CA SER A 88 -9.11 -6.17 -13.05
C SER A 88 -9.17 -7.38 -12.13
N LEU A 89 -10.19 -8.23 -12.31
CA LEU A 89 -10.26 -9.51 -11.60
C LEU A 89 -9.11 -10.44 -12.00
N SER A 90 -8.64 -10.35 -13.25
CA SER A 90 -7.53 -11.16 -13.77
C SER A 90 -6.23 -10.94 -13.01
N THR A 91 -5.89 -9.70 -12.65
CA THR A 91 -4.67 -9.39 -11.89
C THR A 91 -4.74 -9.93 -10.47
N SER A 92 -5.89 -9.80 -9.79
CA SER A 92 -6.07 -10.39 -8.45
C SER A 92 -5.94 -11.91 -8.48
N ARG A 93 -6.59 -12.58 -9.44
CA ARG A 93 -6.49 -14.04 -9.60
C ARG A 93 -5.07 -14.50 -9.91
N LEU A 94 -4.34 -13.75 -10.74
CA LEU A 94 -2.93 -14.01 -11.02
C LEU A 94 -2.09 -13.90 -9.74
N ALA A 95 -2.31 -12.86 -8.93
CA ALA A 95 -1.61 -12.69 -7.66
C ALA A 95 -1.88 -13.85 -6.69
N ASP A 96 -3.13 -14.26 -6.53
CA ASP A 96 -3.51 -15.37 -5.65
C ASP A 96 -2.95 -16.71 -6.15
N HIS A 97 -2.99 -16.95 -7.46
CA HIS A 97 -2.41 -18.15 -8.07
C HIS A 97 -0.90 -18.23 -7.81
N LEU A 98 -0.17 -17.14 -8.04
CA LEU A 98 1.27 -17.08 -7.80
C LEU A 98 1.61 -17.21 -6.31
N ARG A 99 0.81 -16.60 -5.43
CA ARG A 99 0.95 -16.75 -3.97
C ARG A 99 0.79 -18.21 -3.55
N GLY A 100 -0.18 -18.93 -4.11
CA GLY A 100 -0.37 -20.35 -3.86
C GLY A 100 0.81 -21.21 -4.33
N LYS A 101 1.46 -20.86 -5.45
CA LYS A 101 2.65 -21.55 -5.95
C LYS A 101 3.89 -21.34 -5.07
N VAL A 102 4.16 -20.12 -4.60
CA VAL A 102 5.37 -19.83 -3.79
C VAL A 102 5.16 -20.01 -2.29
N ASN A 103 3.92 -20.09 -1.82
CA ASN A 103 3.59 -20.31 -0.41
C ASN A 103 2.57 -21.46 -0.27
N PRO A 104 2.95 -22.70 -0.66
CA PRO A 104 2.06 -23.84 -0.58
C PRO A 104 1.82 -24.26 0.88
N ALA A 105 0.67 -24.88 1.16
CA ALA A 105 0.33 -25.34 2.51
C ALA A 105 1.25 -26.46 3.03
N SER A 106 1.91 -27.22 2.13
CA SER A 106 2.86 -28.27 2.48
C SER A 106 4.17 -27.73 3.07
N PHE A 107 4.59 -26.54 2.63
CA PHE A 107 5.78 -25.85 3.12
C PHE A 107 5.53 -24.34 3.04
N PRO A 108 4.82 -23.77 4.04
CA PRO A 108 4.55 -22.34 4.03
C PRO A 108 5.81 -21.56 4.37
N ILE A 109 5.96 -20.38 3.78
CA ILE A 109 7.13 -19.52 3.94
C ILE A 109 7.40 -19.14 5.41
N SER A 110 6.34 -19.08 6.23
CA SER A 110 6.45 -18.80 7.67
C SER A 110 7.22 -19.87 8.46
N THR A 111 7.50 -21.04 7.88
CA THR A 111 8.33 -22.08 8.49
C THR A 111 9.82 -21.78 8.46
N ILE A 112 10.26 -20.83 7.64
CA ILE A 112 11.68 -20.49 7.47
C ILE A 112 12.17 -19.75 8.71
N THR A 113 12.92 -20.43 9.58
CA THR A 113 13.44 -19.86 10.84
C THR A 113 14.94 -19.62 10.83
N ASP A 114 15.66 -20.13 9.83
CA ASP A 114 17.09 -19.98 9.69
C ASP A 114 17.52 -20.01 8.21
N VAL A 115 18.81 -19.76 7.97
CA VAL A 115 19.42 -19.76 6.64
C VAL A 115 19.33 -21.14 5.96
N ASN A 116 19.43 -22.23 6.72
CA ASN A 116 19.39 -23.58 6.17
C ASN A 116 17.99 -23.96 5.66
N MET A 117 16.95 -23.55 6.38
CA MET A 117 15.55 -23.65 5.97
C MET A 117 15.25 -22.77 4.76
N LEU A 118 15.89 -21.60 4.65
CA LEU A 118 15.77 -20.76 3.44
C LEU A 118 16.37 -21.47 2.22
N TYR A 119 17.57 -22.04 2.31
CA TYR A 119 18.12 -22.85 1.23
C TYR A 119 17.22 -24.02 0.87
N ARG A 120 16.66 -24.70 1.87
CA ARG A 120 15.71 -25.80 1.67
C ARG A 120 14.45 -25.35 0.94
N TYR A 121 13.89 -24.19 1.32
CA TYR A 121 12.75 -23.59 0.62
C TYR A 121 13.08 -23.28 -0.85
N LEU A 122 14.27 -22.74 -1.13
CA LEU A 122 14.68 -22.46 -2.51
C LEU A 122 14.77 -23.75 -3.35
N GLU A 123 15.31 -24.83 -2.79
CA GLU A 123 15.50 -26.12 -3.46
C GLU A 123 14.20 -26.94 -3.59
N GLU A 124 13.40 -27.02 -2.53
CA GLU A 124 12.23 -27.92 -2.45
C GLU A 124 10.91 -27.25 -2.87
N VAL A 125 10.82 -25.92 -2.79
CA VAL A 125 9.58 -25.17 -3.08
C VAL A 125 9.76 -24.26 -4.27
N LEU A 126 10.61 -23.22 -4.14
CA LEU A 126 10.65 -22.14 -5.13
C LEU A 126 11.04 -22.63 -6.52
N VAL A 127 12.17 -23.34 -6.65
CA VAL A 127 12.64 -23.81 -7.96
C VAL A 127 11.68 -24.83 -8.57
N PRO A 128 11.25 -25.90 -7.86
CA PRO A 128 10.30 -26.85 -8.42
C PRO A 128 8.99 -26.23 -8.88
N SER A 129 8.42 -25.27 -8.11
CA SER A 129 7.15 -24.61 -8.47
C SER A 129 7.24 -23.69 -9.70
N LEU A 130 8.43 -23.19 -10.03
CA LEU A 130 8.67 -22.32 -11.17
C LEU A 130 9.09 -23.06 -12.44
N TYR A 131 9.72 -24.23 -12.29
CA TYR A 131 10.21 -25.04 -13.41
C TYR A 131 9.53 -26.41 -13.42
N GLU A 132 8.23 -26.45 -13.11
CA GLU A 132 7.41 -27.65 -13.17
C GLU A 132 7.50 -28.29 -14.56
N ASN A 133 7.56 -29.62 -14.60
CA ASN A 133 7.51 -30.40 -15.83
C ASN A 133 6.26 -31.29 -15.81
N ASN A 134 5.15 -30.71 -16.23
CA ASN A 134 3.87 -31.38 -16.36
C ASN A 134 3.33 -31.28 -17.81
N THR A 135 2.20 -31.93 -18.08
CA THR A 135 1.57 -31.91 -19.41
C THR A 135 1.25 -30.48 -19.86
N ASP A 136 0.82 -29.62 -18.94
CA ASP A 136 0.41 -28.25 -19.24
C ASP A 136 1.60 -27.36 -19.64
N THR A 137 2.73 -27.49 -18.95
CA THR A 137 3.97 -26.79 -19.29
C THR A 137 4.55 -27.29 -20.60
N GLN A 138 4.42 -28.59 -20.90
CA GLN A 138 4.84 -29.15 -22.19
C GLN A 138 4.00 -28.63 -23.35
N MET A 139 2.66 -28.66 -23.22
CA MET A 139 1.76 -28.07 -24.22
C MET A 139 2.01 -26.57 -24.40
N ALA A 140 2.27 -25.86 -23.31
CA ALA A 140 2.60 -24.43 -23.32
C ALA A 140 3.91 -24.12 -24.05
N LEU A 141 4.90 -25.00 -23.94
CA LEU A 141 6.21 -24.89 -24.61
C LEU A 141 6.08 -25.15 -26.11
N GLU A 142 5.25 -26.12 -26.52
CA GLU A 142 4.94 -26.39 -27.93
C GLU A 142 4.28 -25.18 -28.61
N GLN A 143 3.43 -24.44 -27.89
CA GLN A 143 2.81 -23.21 -28.39
C GLN A 143 3.78 -22.03 -28.48
N SER A 144 4.70 -21.90 -27.52
CA SER A 144 5.68 -20.81 -27.51
C SER A 144 6.94 -21.20 -26.74
N ALA A 145 8.01 -21.49 -27.48
CA ALA A 145 9.31 -21.84 -26.93
C ALA A 145 10.14 -20.65 -26.45
N ALA A 146 9.70 -19.41 -26.72
CA ALA A 146 10.49 -18.20 -26.44
C ALA A 146 10.51 -17.82 -24.95
N LEU A 147 9.48 -18.19 -24.20
CA LEU A 147 9.35 -17.88 -22.77
C LEU A 147 9.07 -19.16 -21.97
N HIS A 148 9.73 -19.29 -20.82
CA HIS A 148 9.60 -20.46 -19.95
C HIS A 148 8.18 -20.54 -19.35
N PRO A 149 7.42 -21.64 -19.54
CA PRO A 149 6.11 -21.82 -18.95
C PRO A 149 6.18 -22.28 -17.50
N ILE A 150 5.39 -21.64 -16.64
CA ILE A 150 5.21 -22.05 -15.23
C ILE A 150 3.93 -22.88 -15.06
N ASP A 151 2.98 -22.67 -15.96
CA ASP A 151 1.75 -23.42 -16.12
C ASP A 151 1.24 -23.22 -17.57
N ALA A 152 0.02 -23.67 -17.87
CA ALA A 152 -0.59 -23.54 -19.19
C ALA A 152 -0.58 -22.09 -19.72
N SER A 153 -0.88 -21.10 -18.89
CA SER A 153 -1.21 -19.72 -19.30
C SER A 153 -0.16 -18.67 -18.94
N ASN A 154 0.69 -18.95 -17.95
CA ASN A 154 1.67 -18.03 -17.40
C ASN A 154 3.07 -18.35 -17.93
N ARG A 155 3.85 -17.30 -18.17
CA ARG A 155 5.22 -17.35 -18.68
C ARG A 155 6.15 -16.53 -17.80
N MET A 156 7.35 -17.04 -17.55
CA MET A 156 8.40 -16.30 -16.85
C MET A 156 9.13 -15.36 -17.81
N LEU A 157 9.36 -14.13 -17.38
CA LEU A 157 10.19 -13.14 -18.06
C LEU A 157 11.59 -13.16 -17.45
N GLY A 158 12.53 -13.81 -18.13
CA GLY A 158 13.90 -13.96 -17.66
C GLY A 158 14.05 -15.15 -16.71
N THR A 159 14.67 -14.91 -15.55
CA THR A 159 14.93 -15.94 -14.52
C THR A 159 14.78 -15.32 -13.13
N VAL A 160 14.92 -16.16 -12.09
CA VAL A 160 14.92 -15.71 -10.70
C VAL A 160 16.23 -14.99 -10.37
N ARG A 161 16.12 -13.75 -9.89
CA ARG A 161 17.21 -12.98 -9.32
C ARG A 161 17.24 -13.19 -7.81
N LEU A 162 18.33 -13.72 -7.30
CA LEU A 162 18.63 -13.70 -5.87
C LEU A 162 19.43 -12.44 -5.55
N ARG A 163 18.93 -11.63 -4.62
CA ARG A 163 19.58 -10.42 -4.12
C ARG A 163 19.74 -10.52 -2.62
N GLN A 164 20.89 -10.10 -2.10
CA GLN A 164 21.19 -10.15 -0.69
C GLN A 164 21.67 -8.79 -0.16
N ALA A 165 21.13 -8.42 1.01
CA ALA A 165 21.62 -7.32 1.82
C ALA A 165 22.43 -7.89 3.01
N ARG A 166 23.62 -7.33 3.22
CA ARG A 166 24.62 -7.79 4.20
C ARG A 166 25.14 -6.60 5.01
N VAL A 167 25.55 -6.85 6.25
CA VAL A 167 26.24 -5.85 7.11
C VAL A 167 27.72 -6.18 7.29
N SER A 168 28.53 -5.15 7.52
CA SER A 168 29.94 -5.29 7.84
C SER A 168 30.13 -5.83 9.26
N ILE A 169 31.18 -6.62 9.46
CA ILE A 169 31.54 -7.15 10.78
C ILE A 169 32.13 -6.02 11.61
N GLN A 170 31.69 -5.91 12.86
CA GLN A 170 32.29 -5.00 13.84
C GLN A 170 33.07 -5.81 14.88
N GLU A 171 34.39 -5.61 14.96
CA GLU A 171 35.28 -6.47 15.76
C GLU A 171 35.28 -6.17 17.27
N ASP A 172 34.68 -5.06 17.71
CA ASP A 172 34.67 -4.65 19.12
C ASP A 172 33.27 -4.19 19.54
N CYS A 173 32.37 -5.15 19.68
CA CYS A 173 31.06 -4.90 20.27
C CYS A 173 31.14 -5.18 21.78
N GLN A 174 31.23 -4.11 22.57
CA GLN A 174 31.21 -4.22 24.02
C GLN A 174 29.81 -4.61 24.49
N VAL A 175 29.61 -5.91 24.72
CA VAL A 175 28.30 -6.44 25.14
C VAL A 175 27.99 -6.09 26.59
N THR A 176 29.01 -5.96 27.47
CA THR A 176 28.95 -5.51 28.89
C THR A 176 30.38 -5.43 29.46
N PRO A 177 30.70 -4.58 30.47
CA PRO A 177 32.03 -4.53 31.10
C PRO A 177 32.58 -5.87 31.63
N LEU A 178 31.68 -6.82 31.98
CA LEU A 178 32.03 -8.18 32.38
C LEU A 178 32.77 -8.98 31.28
N PHE A 179 32.54 -8.62 30.01
CA PHE A 179 33.18 -9.22 28.84
C PHE A 179 34.24 -8.32 28.21
N SER A 180 34.67 -7.24 28.88
CA SER A 180 35.65 -6.26 28.37
C SER A 180 36.99 -6.88 27.96
N GLN A 181 37.34 -8.04 28.53
CA GLN A 181 38.53 -8.81 28.19
C GLN A 181 38.39 -9.65 26.90
N TYR A 182 37.19 -9.79 26.35
CA TYR A 182 36.91 -10.54 25.13
C TYR A 182 36.56 -9.58 23.98
N LYS A 183 37.32 -9.65 22.90
CA LYS A 183 36.94 -9.01 21.63
C LYS A 183 36.03 -9.97 20.87
N VAL A 184 34.75 -9.63 20.78
CA VAL A 184 33.75 -10.44 20.09
C VAL A 184 33.32 -9.71 18.83
N ALA A 185 33.52 -10.35 17.68
CA ALA A 185 32.98 -9.88 16.42
C ALA A 185 31.44 -9.94 16.47
N CYS A 186 30.79 -8.83 16.13
CA CYS A 186 29.34 -8.76 16.06
C CYS A 186 28.86 -8.36 14.66
N TYR A 187 27.58 -8.63 14.43
CA TYR A 187 26.87 -8.19 13.25
C TYR A 187 25.83 -7.16 13.68
N PRO A 188 26.00 -5.87 13.36
CA PRO A 188 25.07 -4.83 13.79
C PRO A 188 23.70 -4.95 13.09
N GLY A 189 22.73 -4.13 13.51
CA GLY A 189 21.49 -3.93 12.77
C GLY A 189 21.76 -3.35 11.37
N PHE A 190 20.84 -3.57 10.43
CA PHE A 190 20.98 -3.03 9.08
C PHE A 190 20.69 -1.53 9.08
N THR A 191 21.64 -0.77 8.53
CA THR A 191 21.52 0.66 8.20
C THR A 191 22.37 0.91 6.96
N GLU A 192 22.19 2.04 6.29
CA GLU A 192 23.03 2.39 5.13
C GLU A 192 24.52 2.46 5.50
N SER A 193 24.86 2.90 6.73
CA SER A 193 26.26 3.00 7.18
C SER A 193 26.87 1.66 7.58
N THR A 194 26.05 0.69 8.01
CA THR A 194 26.52 -0.65 8.38
C THR A 194 26.48 -1.64 7.23
N GLN A 195 25.96 -1.25 6.06
CA GLN A 195 25.89 -2.10 4.88
C GLN A 195 27.29 -2.49 4.39
N SER A 196 27.50 -3.79 4.20
CA SER A 196 28.71 -4.31 3.57
C SER A 196 28.59 -4.23 2.06
N MET A 197 29.56 -3.58 1.42
CA MET A 197 29.71 -3.53 -0.04
C MET A 197 30.96 -4.28 -0.52
N ASP A 198 31.83 -4.70 0.40
CA ASP A 198 33.06 -5.40 0.06
C ASP A 198 32.79 -6.79 -0.52
N PRO A 199 33.55 -7.20 -1.55
CA PRO A 199 33.47 -8.56 -2.07
C PRO A 199 33.76 -9.61 -0.99
N TYR A 200 33.06 -10.76 -1.04
CA TYR A 200 33.25 -11.83 -0.06
C TYR A 200 33.04 -13.22 -0.67
N GLY A 201 33.19 -14.25 0.17
CA GLY A 201 33.11 -15.66 -0.22
C GLY A 201 34.41 -16.19 -0.82
N PRO A 202 34.43 -17.46 -1.26
CA PRO A 202 35.58 -18.08 -1.88
C PRO A 202 36.05 -17.26 -3.09
N GLU A 203 37.34 -16.93 -3.11
CA GLU A 203 37.96 -16.13 -4.18
C GLU A 203 37.29 -14.76 -4.43
N LEU A 204 36.62 -14.18 -3.42
CA LEU A 204 35.93 -12.89 -3.52
C LEU A 204 34.89 -12.86 -4.66
N ARG A 205 34.26 -14.01 -4.93
CA ARG A 205 33.35 -14.18 -6.07
C ARG A 205 32.04 -13.41 -5.91
N PHE A 206 31.59 -13.14 -4.68
CA PHE A 206 30.36 -12.39 -4.45
C PHE A 206 30.70 -10.91 -4.47
N LYS A 207 30.27 -10.23 -5.53
CA LYS A 207 30.53 -8.82 -5.76
C LYS A 207 29.25 -8.03 -5.56
N TYR A 208 29.38 -6.87 -4.92
CA TYR A 208 28.29 -5.93 -4.78
C TYR A 208 27.98 -5.30 -6.14
N SER A 209 26.69 -5.21 -6.44
CA SER A 209 26.19 -4.69 -7.70
C SER A 209 25.13 -3.63 -7.44
N ASP A 210 25.10 -2.61 -8.30
CA ASP A 210 24.08 -1.57 -8.27
C ASP A 210 22.90 -1.94 -9.18
N ASP A 211 21.68 -1.62 -8.74
CA ASP A 211 20.46 -1.71 -9.54
C ASP A 211 19.88 -0.30 -9.72
N SER A 212 20.30 0.38 -10.78
CA SER A 212 19.90 1.76 -11.08
C SER A 212 18.41 1.93 -11.40
N LEU A 213 17.71 0.83 -11.71
CA LEU A 213 16.28 0.83 -12.00
C LEU A 213 15.44 0.37 -10.81
N GLY A 214 16.08 -0.22 -9.80
CA GLY A 214 15.41 -0.73 -8.61
C GLY A 214 14.97 0.38 -7.67
N GLY A 215 13.92 0.10 -6.89
CA GLY A 215 13.48 0.93 -5.76
C GLY A 215 13.84 0.29 -4.43
N ALA A 216 13.90 1.12 -3.37
CA ALA A 216 14.04 0.62 -2.01
C ALA A 216 12.85 -0.27 -1.61
N TYR A 217 13.12 -1.27 -0.78
CA TYR A 217 12.13 -2.18 -0.23
C TYR A 217 12.05 -1.99 1.28
N THR A 218 10.88 -1.61 1.78
CA THR A 218 10.61 -1.53 3.22
C THR A 218 10.06 -2.87 3.70
N GLY A 219 10.87 -3.61 4.43
CA GLY A 219 10.48 -4.85 5.09
C GLY A 219 9.93 -4.63 6.49
N GLN A 220 9.79 -5.72 7.24
CA GLN A 220 9.36 -5.73 8.63
C GLN A 220 10.44 -5.17 9.57
N PHE A 221 11.72 -5.44 9.30
CA PHE A 221 12.79 -4.97 10.19
C PHE A 221 13.42 -3.68 9.71
N ASN A 222 13.78 -3.57 8.43
CA ASN A 222 14.47 -2.39 7.90
C ASN A 222 14.06 -2.08 6.45
N THR A 223 14.47 -0.90 5.98
CA THR A 223 14.40 -0.54 4.57
C THR A 223 15.73 -0.87 3.89
N TYR A 224 15.67 -1.62 2.79
CA TYR A 224 16.82 -2.03 2.01
C TYR A 224 16.82 -1.31 0.66
N GLY A 225 17.97 -0.75 0.29
CA GLY A 225 18.17 -0.19 -1.05
C GLY A 225 18.02 -1.24 -2.16
N PRO A 226 17.96 -0.80 -3.42
CA PRO A 226 17.85 -1.69 -4.58
C PRO A 226 19.14 -2.48 -4.85
N ASN A 227 20.28 -1.97 -4.38
CA ASN A 227 21.60 -2.55 -4.58
C ASN A 227 21.85 -3.74 -3.64
N GLY A 228 22.87 -4.54 -3.96
CA GLY A 228 23.27 -5.66 -3.12
C GLY A 228 24.10 -6.70 -3.85
N PHE A 229 24.30 -7.84 -3.20
CA PHE A 229 24.94 -8.99 -3.84
C PHE A 229 23.87 -9.72 -4.65
N MET A 230 23.98 -9.63 -5.98
CA MET A 230 22.97 -10.11 -6.91
C MET A 230 23.51 -11.23 -7.79
N LEU A 231 22.68 -12.25 -8.01
CA LEU A 231 22.95 -13.32 -8.94
C LEU A 231 21.65 -13.81 -9.59
N LEU A 232 21.78 -14.36 -10.79
CA LEU A 232 20.67 -14.96 -11.52
C LEU A 232 20.75 -16.48 -11.40
N LEU A 233 19.62 -17.11 -11.06
CA LEU A 233 19.51 -18.56 -11.06
C LEU A 233 19.44 -19.10 -12.49
N GLY A 234 19.78 -20.39 -12.65
CA GLY A 234 19.67 -21.12 -13.91
C GLY A 234 18.25 -21.10 -14.50
N GLN A 235 18.14 -21.45 -15.78
CA GLN A 235 16.86 -21.48 -16.49
C GLN A 235 16.14 -22.84 -16.43
N ASN A 236 16.74 -23.83 -15.75
CA ASN A 236 16.20 -25.18 -15.60
C ASN A 236 16.35 -25.64 -14.15
N VAL A 237 15.48 -26.55 -13.69
CA VAL A 237 15.50 -27.14 -12.33
C VAL A 237 16.90 -27.55 -11.90
N THR A 238 17.56 -28.41 -12.68
CA THR A 238 18.86 -28.99 -12.33
C THR A 238 19.94 -27.93 -12.19
N ALA A 239 20.00 -26.97 -13.11
CA ALA A 239 20.99 -25.89 -13.08
C ALA A 239 20.77 -24.97 -11.87
N SER A 240 19.51 -24.63 -11.57
CA SER A 240 19.16 -23.77 -10.45
C SER A 240 19.44 -24.43 -9.10
N ILE A 241 19.06 -25.70 -8.93
CA ILE A 241 19.34 -26.45 -7.70
C ILE A 241 20.85 -26.60 -7.49
N GLU A 242 21.61 -26.96 -8.53
CA GLU A 242 23.06 -27.08 -8.42
C GLU A 242 23.72 -25.75 -8.05
N GLN A 243 23.25 -24.65 -8.65
CA GLN A 243 23.70 -23.32 -8.29
C GLN A 243 23.37 -22.95 -6.84
N ILE A 244 22.16 -23.25 -6.35
CA ILE A 244 21.77 -23.00 -4.96
C ILE A 244 22.65 -23.80 -3.99
N ARG A 245 22.91 -25.08 -4.28
CA ARG A 245 23.81 -25.92 -3.47
C ARG A 245 25.23 -25.38 -3.44
N LYS A 246 25.74 -24.92 -4.59
CA LYS A 246 27.04 -24.26 -4.66
C LYS A 246 27.07 -22.97 -3.82
N LEU A 247 26.02 -22.16 -3.88
CA LEU A 247 25.90 -20.95 -3.05
C LEU A 247 25.86 -21.27 -1.55
N LYS A 248 25.27 -22.39 -1.16
CA LYS A 248 25.27 -22.86 0.22
C LYS A 248 26.66 -23.28 0.69
N VAL A 249 27.39 -24.05 -0.14
CA VAL A 249 28.77 -24.46 0.15
C VAL A 249 29.71 -23.26 0.21
N ASP A 250 29.54 -22.31 -0.70
CA ASP A 250 30.34 -21.08 -0.77
C ASP A 250 29.98 -20.05 0.30
N GLY A 251 28.96 -20.31 1.15
CA GLY A 251 28.58 -19.41 2.23
C GLY A 251 27.98 -18.08 1.75
N PHE A 252 27.19 -18.10 0.67
CA PHE A 252 26.52 -16.89 0.16
C PHE A 252 25.69 -16.22 1.27
N MET A 253 24.90 -17.00 2.00
CA MET A 253 24.13 -16.54 3.17
C MET A 253 24.80 -17.01 4.46
N ASP A 254 25.08 -16.06 5.35
CA ASP A 254 25.65 -16.30 6.69
C ASP A 254 25.06 -15.35 7.74
N ALA A 255 25.66 -15.30 8.93
CA ALA A 255 25.23 -14.46 10.07
C ALA A 255 25.23 -12.94 9.79
N ALA A 256 25.98 -12.47 8.78
CA ALA A 256 25.99 -11.07 8.36
C ALA A 256 24.81 -10.71 7.45
N THR A 257 24.08 -11.70 6.96
CA THR A 257 22.91 -11.51 6.09
C THR A 257 21.80 -10.82 6.88
N ARG A 258 21.15 -9.84 6.25
CA ARG A 258 20.00 -9.13 6.83
C ARG A 258 18.74 -9.29 6.01
N ALA A 259 18.85 -9.40 4.70
CA ALA A 259 17.71 -9.76 3.86
C ALA A 259 18.15 -10.53 2.62
N VAL A 260 17.32 -11.46 2.19
CA VAL A 260 17.44 -12.18 0.93
C VAL A 260 16.13 -12.01 0.17
N PHE A 261 16.26 -11.67 -1.10
CA PHE A 261 15.16 -11.46 -2.03
C PHE A 261 15.28 -12.47 -3.16
N ALA A 262 14.24 -13.26 -3.39
CA ALA A 262 14.03 -13.98 -4.63
C ALA A 262 13.01 -13.23 -5.48
N GLU A 263 13.49 -12.62 -6.55
CA GLU A 263 12.73 -11.69 -7.39
C GLU A 263 12.59 -12.26 -8.81
N PHE A 264 11.37 -12.32 -9.33
CA PHE A 264 11.12 -12.79 -10.69
C PHE A 264 9.83 -12.20 -11.25
N ASN A 265 9.71 -12.20 -12.57
CA ASN A 265 8.61 -11.54 -13.29
C ASN A 265 7.82 -12.57 -14.09
N ILE A 266 6.50 -12.55 -13.96
CA ILE A 266 5.57 -13.44 -14.65
C ILE A 266 4.65 -12.62 -15.54
N MET A 267 4.31 -13.16 -16.70
CA MET A 267 3.30 -12.63 -17.59
C MET A 267 2.24 -13.69 -17.89
N ASN A 268 0.98 -13.33 -17.77
CA ASN A 268 -0.15 -14.13 -18.22
C ASN A 268 -0.48 -13.77 -19.68
N LEU A 269 -0.31 -14.72 -20.60
CA LEU A 269 -0.49 -14.46 -22.04
C LEU A 269 -1.96 -14.24 -22.44
N ASN A 270 -2.90 -14.84 -21.71
CA ASN A 270 -4.33 -14.74 -22.04
C ASN A 270 -4.92 -13.38 -21.71
N THR A 271 -4.45 -12.78 -20.60
CA THR A 271 -4.99 -11.51 -20.08
C THR A 271 -4.05 -10.32 -20.26
N GLY A 272 -2.80 -10.55 -20.68
CA GLY A 272 -1.78 -9.51 -20.78
C GLY A 272 -1.43 -8.88 -19.43
N ALA A 273 -1.60 -9.62 -18.34
CA ALA A 273 -1.26 -9.17 -16.99
C ALA A 273 0.18 -9.57 -16.65
N TYR A 274 0.91 -8.66 -16.02
CA TYR A 274 2.24 -8.87 -15.47
C TYR A 274 2.17 -8.98 -13.95
N ALA A 275 3.07 -9.77 -13.36
CA ALA A 275 3.27 -9.88 -11.94
C ALA A 275 4.77 -9.82 -11.63
N VAL A 276 5.15 -8.91 -10.74
CA VAL A 276 6.48 -8.84 -10.12
C VAL A 276 6.37 -9.54 -8.78
N VAL A 277 7.05 -10.68 -8.64
CA VAL A 277 7.02 -11.48 -7.41
C VAL A 277 8.32 -11.24 -6.64
N LYS A 278 8.19 -10.91 -5.36
CA LYS A 278 9.29 -10.80 -4.41
C LYS A 278 9.01 -11.71 -3.23
N VAL A 279 9.84 -12.74 -3.09
CA VAL A 279 9.88 -13.56 -1.89
C VAL A 279 11.02 -13.05 -1.03
N VAL A 280 10.69 -12.53 0.15
CA VAL A 280 11.63 -11.81 1.02
C VAL A 280 11.75 -12.53 2.34
N VAL A 281 12.99 -12.77 2.76
CA VAL A 281 13.31 -13.30 4.09
C VAL A 281 14.34 -12.39 4.73
N GLU A 282 13.97 -11.78 5.86
CA GLU A 282 14.81 -10.89 6.64
C GLU A 282 15.31 -11.58 7.91
N PHE A 283 16.55 -11.31 8.26
CA PHE A 283 17.20 -11.78 9.48
C PHE A 283 17.57 -10.57 10.32
N SER A 284 16.98 -10.46 11.51
CA SER A 284 17.33 -9.43 12.48
C SER A 284 18.70 -9.70 13.12
N ALA A 285 19.30 -8.68 13.73
CA ALA A 285 20.55 -8.83 14.47
C ALA A 285 20.45 -9.79 15.67
N SER A 286 19.23 -10.01 16.21
CA SER A 286 18.98 -10.96 17.30
C SER A 286 18.70 -12.39 16.81
N GLY A 287 18.66 -12.63 15.49
CA GLY A 287 18.36 -13.94 14.91
C GLY A 287 16.87 -14.22 14.67
N ALA A 288 15.96 -13.28 14.97
CA ALA A 288 14.56 -13.40 14.54
C ALA A 288 14.46 -13.27 13.02
N VAL A 289 13.53 -14.02 12.42
CA VAL A 289 13.32 -14.10 10.97
C VAL A 289 11.92 -13.60 10.61
N ALA A 290 11.85 -12.72 9.62
CA ALA A 290 10.60 -12.23 9.03
C ALA A 290 10.52 -12.71 7.58
N GLN A 291 9.33 -13.15 7.15
CA GLN A 291 9.12 -13.69 5.80
C GLN A 291 7.90 -13.02 5.16
N GLN A 292 8.05 -12.59 3.92
CA GLN A 292 7.01 -11.88 3.20
C GLN A 292 6.98 -12.29 1.73
N VAL A 293 5.76 -12.40 1.18
CA VAL A 293 5.53 -12.66 -0.24
C VAL A 293 4.73 -11.49 -0.82
N ASP A 294 5.44 -10.64 -1.55
CA ASP A 294 4.86 -9.49 -2.22
C ASP A 294 4.72 -9.76 -3.71
N ILE A 295 3.50 -9.58 -4.20
CA ILE A 295 3.16 -9.79 -5.60
C ILE A 295 2.50 -8.53 -6.10
N GLY A 296 3.27 -7.74 -6.84
CA GLY A 296 2.78 -6.55 -7.52
C GLY A 296 2.25 -6.93 -8.90
N THR A 297 0.95 -6.77 -9.13
CA THR A 297 0.35 -7.07 -10.44
C THR A 297 -0.01 -5.80 -11.20
N MET A 298 0.20 -5.82 -12.51
CA MET A 298 -0.15 -4.72 -13.39
C MET A 298 -0.68 -5.26 -14.71
N THR A 299 -1.72 -4.63 -15.25
CA THR A 299 -2.27 -5.00 -16.55
C THR A 299 -1.59 -4.19 -17.64
N HIS A 300 -1.29 -4.80 -18.80
CA HIS A 300 -0.75 -4.08 -19.96
C HIS A 300 -1.62 -2.87 -20.37
N ARG A 301 -2.95 -2.94 -20.17
CA ARG A 301 -3.88 -1.82 -20.40
C ARG A 301 -3.55 -0.57 -19.57
N ALA A 302 -2.90 -0.72 -18.42
CA ALA A 302 -2.57 0.39 -17.53
C ALA A 302 -1.31 1.16 -17.98
N LEU A 303 -0.55 0.61 -18.93
CA LEU A 303 0.70 1.20 -19.42
C LEU A 303 0.50 2.17 -20.59
N LYS A 304 -0.66 2.13 -21.26
CA LYS A 304 -0.90 2.92 -22.47
C LYS A 304 -2.19 3.76 -22.35
N PRO A 305 -2.20 5.00 -22.84
CA PRO A 305 -3.44 5.75 -23.00
C PRO A 305 -4.35 5.01 -24.00
N GLY A 306 -5.60 4.75 -23.61
CA GLY A 306 -6.53 3.93 -24.40
C GLY A 306 -6.28 2.42 -24.35
N GLY A 307 -5.42 1.94 -23.45
CA GLY A 307 -5.21 0.52 -23.17
C GLY A 307 -4.73 -0.29 -24.37
N LEU A 308 -5.50 -1.30 -24.76
CA LEU A 308 -5.26 -2.17 -25.93
C LEU A 308 -6.05 -1.71 -27.17
N GLY A 309 -6.71 -0.56 -27.11
CA GLY A 309 -7.53 -0.03 -28.20
C GLY A 309 -8.97 -0.57 -28.24
N SER A 310 -9.39 -1.31 -27.21
CA SER A 310 -10.79 -1.75 -27.07
C SER A 310 -11.71 -0.56 -26.79
N THR A 311 -12.98 -0.65 -27.21
CA THR A 311 -14.02 0.33 -26.87
C THR A 311 -14.12 0.56 -25.35
N SER A 312 -13.98 -0.50 -24.55
CA SER A 312 -13.99 -0.40 -23.09
C SER A 312 -12.83 0.44 -22.54
N ASP A 313 -11.66 0.38 -23.18
CA ASP A 313 -10.46 1.09 -22.73
C ASP A 313 -10.57 2.57 -23.08
N TRP A 314 -11.12 2.91 -24.24
CA TRP A 314 -11.44 4.28 -24.62
C TRP A 314 -12.49 4.91 -23.71
N ILE A 315 -13.52 4.16 -23.33
CA ILE A 315 -14.51 4.62 -22.34
C ILE A 315 -13.83 4.88 -20.99
N ALA A 316 -13.02 3.95 -20.49
CA ALA A 316 -12.32 4.12 -19.22
C ALA A 316 -11.35 5.31 -19.23
N PHE A 317 -10.64 5.52 -20.34
CA PHE A 317 -9.78 6.69 -20.52
C PHE A 317 -10.58 8.00 -20.57
N SER A 318 -11.72 8.02 -21.26
CA SER A 318 -12.58 9.20 -21.35
C SER A 318 -13.17 9.58 -19.98
N LEU A 319 -13.61 8.57 -19.20
CA LEU A 319 -14.05 8.76 -17.82
C LEU A 319 -12.93 9.29 -16.91
N MET A 320 -11.69 8.83 -17.10
CA MET A 320 -10.53 9.38 -16.39
C MET A 320 -10.33 10.87 -16.68
N CYS A 321 -10.39 11.27 -17.95
CA CYS A 321 -10.30 12.67 -18.35
C CYS A 321 -11.44 13.50 -17.75
N LEU A 322 -12.65 12.96 -17.70
CA LEU A 322 -13.79 13.62 -17.07
C LEU A 322 -13.58 13.84 -15.57
N VAL A 323 -13.08 12.83 -14.84
CA VAL A 323 -12.70 12.96 -13.43
C VAL A 323 -11.66 14.08 -13.24
N MET A 324 -10.65 14.14 -14.11
CA MET A 324 -9.63 15.21 -14.06
C MET A 324 -10.24 16.61 -14.24
N LEU A 325 -11.21 16.78 -15.15
CA LEU A 325 -11.91 18.05 -15.30
C LEU A 325 -12.66 18.48 -14.02
N PHE A 326 -13.29 17.54 -13.31
CA PHE A 326 -13.89 17.82 -12.00
C PHE A 326 -12.87 18.24 -10.96
N VAL A 327 -11.73 17.54 -10.88
CA VAL A 327 -10.64 17.90 -9.95
C VAL A 327 -10.10 19.29 -10.23
N LEU A 328 -9.91 19.67 -11.50
CA LEU A 328 -9.49 21.04 -11.86
C LEU A 328 -10.52 22.09 -11.46
N ASN A 329 -11.82 21.80 -11.62
CA ASN A 329 -12.87 22.72 -11.18
C ASN A 329 -12.83 22.93 -9.65
N PHE A 330 -12.71 21.85 -8.86
CA PHE A 330 -12.59 21.97 -7.41
C PHE A 330 -11.33 22.73 -6.99
N VAL A 331 -10.19 22.52 -7.65
CA VAL A 331 -8.97 23.29 -7.38
C VAL A 331 -9.18 24.78 -7.67
N ILE A 332 -9.88 25.14 -8.74
CA ILE A 332 -10.17 26.55 -9.06
C ILE A 332 -11.09 27.17 -7.99
N GLU A 333 -12.11 26.44 -7.54
CA GLU A 333 -13.02 26.86 -6.46
C GLU A 333 -12.24 27.11 -5.16
N GLU A 334 -11.39 26.16 -4.73
CA GLU A 334 -10.55 26.33 -3.53
C GLU A 334 -9.58 27.50 -3.64
N ILE A 335 -9.01 27.74 -4.83
CA ILE A 335 -8.12 28.87 -5.06
C ILE A 335 -8.88 30.20 -4.93
N GLN A 336 -10.11 30.28 -5.44
CA GLN A 336 -10.94 31.49 -5.34
C GLN A 336 -11.26 31.81 -3.87
N GLU A 337 -11.70 30.81 -3.10
CA GLU A 337 -11.99 30.98 -1.67
C GLU A 337 -10.74 31.36 -0.86
N PHE A 338 -9.58 30.77 -1.22
CA PHE A 338 -8.30 31.10 -0.60
C PHE A 338 -7.92 32.58 -0.82
N TYR A 339 -8.14 33.13 -2.02
CA TYR A 339 -7.85 34.53 -2.32
C TYR A 339 -8.76 35.51 -1.55
N GLU A 340 -10.00 35.12 -1.29
CA GLU A 340 -10.96 35.97 -0.58
C GLU A 340 -10.69 36.02 0.95
N GLY A 341 -10.09 34.99 1.55
CA GLY A 341 -10.10 34.83 3.02
C GLY A 341 -8.95 34.08 3.70
N TRP A 342 -7.70 34.20 3.25
CA TRP A 342 -6.58 33.35 3.71
C TRP A 342 -6.36 33.19 5.24
N ARG A 343 -6.70 34.18 6.09
CA ARG A 343 -6.43 34.10 7.55
C ARG A 343 -7.44 33.27 8.33
N THR A 344 -8.70 33.32 7.95
CA THR A 344 -9.77 32.51 8.55
C THR A 344 -9.80 31.11 7.94
N TYR A 345 -9.36 30.99 6.70
CA TYR A 345 -9.34 29.76 5.93
C TYR A 345 -8.51 28.65 6.60
N PHE A 346 -7.34 28.96 7.17
CA PHE A 346 -6.51 27.97 7.89
C PHE A 346 -7.02 27.54 9.26
N ASN A 347 -8.04 28.22 9.81
CA ASN A 347 -8.66 27.80 11.07
C ASN A 347 -9.86 26.86 10.84
N ASP A 348 -10.27 26.66 9.58
CA ASP A 348 -11.31 25.72 9.22
C ASP A 348 -10.72 24.37 8.82
N ALA A 349 -11.15 23.32 9.50
CA ALA A 349 -10.70 21.96 9.23
C ALA A 349 -11.19 21.43 7.87
N TRP A 350 -12.33 21.92 7.36
CA TRP A 350 -12.91 21.47 6.09
C TRP A 350 -12.05 21.90 4.91
N ASN A 351 -11.68 23.17 4.88
CA ASN A 351 -10.75 23.73 3.91
C ASN A 351 -9.42 22.97 3.82
N ILE A 352 -8.85 22.59 4.98
CA ILE A 352 -7.63 21.79 5.02
C ILE A 352 -7.86 20.40 4.39
N LEU A 353 -9.00 19.77 4.69
CA LEU A 353 -9.36 18.46 4.14
C LEU A 353 -9.53 18.53 2.62
N ASP A 354 -10.16 19.57 2.10
CA ASP A 354 -10.38 19.75 0.66
C ASP A 354 -9.06 19.94 -0.10
N TRP A 355 -8.13 20.73 0.44
CA TRP A 355 -6.78 20.81 -0.10
C TRP A 355 -6.03 19.48 -0.07
N ILE A 356 -6.09 18.74 1.04
CA ILE A 356 -5.45 17.41 1.13
C ILE A 356 -6.04 16.47 0.06
N ASN A 357 -7.36 16.42 -0.08
CA ASN A 357 -8.04 15.59 -1.07
C ASN A 357 -7.63 15.98 -2.50
N ASN A 358 -7.65 17.28 -2.82
CA ASN A 358 -7.25 17.78 -4.14
C ASN A 358 -5.78 17.47 -4.46
N ILE A 359 -4.86 17.64 -3.50
CA ILE A 359 -3.44 17.31 -3.67
C ILE A 359 -3.26 15.80 -3.91
N LEU A 360 -3.97 14.95 -3.18
CA LEU A 360 -3.91 13.49 -3.37
C LEU A 360 -4.40 13.08 -4.75
N LEU A 361 -5.52 13.63 -5.22
CA LEU A 361 -6.08 13.35 -6.54
C LEU A 361 -5.15 13.83 -7.67
N LEU A 362 -4.59 15.04 -7.54
CA LEU A 362 -3.61 15.58 -8.50
C LEU A 362 -2.34 14.71 -8.54
N THR A 363 -1.82 14.30 -7.39
CA THR A 363 -0.63 13.43 -7.30
C THR A 363 -0.90 12.07 -7.94
N GLY A 364 -2.07 11.47 -7.69
CA GLY A 364 -2.46 10.22 -8.32
C GLY A 364 -2.54 10.32 -9.84
N PHE A 365 -3.06 11.44 -10.37
CA PHE A 365 -3.15 11.66 -11.80
C PHE A 365 -1.79 11.93 -12.45
N THR A 366 -0.93 12.76 -11.84
CA THR A 366 0.41 13.01 -12.35
C THR A 366 1.22 11.72 -12.40
N MET A 367 1.12 10.87 -11.39
CA MET A 367 1.74 9.52 -11.41
C MET A 367 1.23 8.68 -12.60
N ARG A 368 -0.07 8.69 -12.90
CA ARG A 368 -0.61 8.01 -14.09
C ARG A 368 -0.08 8.59 -15.40
N LEU A 369 0.02 9.92 -15.52
CA LEU A 369 0.59 10.55 -16.72
C LEU A 369 2.06 10.20 -16.91
N LEU A 370 2.84 10.18 -15.82
CA LEU A 370 4.25 9.78 -15.86
C LEU A 370 4.42 8.33 -16.32
N LEU A 371 3.48 7.44 -15.96
CA LEU A 371 3.45 6.07 -16.46
C LEU A 371 3.16 6.00 -17.97
N PHE A 372 2.34 6.90 -18.52
CA PHE A 372 2.06 6.94 -19.97
C PHE A 372 3.16 7.61 -20.79
N SER A 373 3.97 8.46 -20.17
CA SER A 373 5.04 9.20 -20.84
C SER A 373 6.33 8.38 -21.02
N LYS A 374 6.44 7.24 -20.35
CA LYS A 374 7.56 6.29 -20.47
C LYS A 374 7.16 5.12 -21.35
#